data_AF-A0A6P6Y8K3-F1
#
_entry.id   AF-A0A6P6Y8K3-F1
#
_cell.length_a   1.000
_cell.length_b   1.000
_cell.length_c   1.000
_cell.angle_alpha   90.00
_cell.angle_beta   90.00
_cell.angle_gamma   90.00
#
_symmetry.space_group_name_H-M   'P 1'
#
loop_
_entity.id
_entity.type
_entity.pdbx_description
1 polymer ?
#
loop_
_entity_poly.entity_id
_entity_poly.type
_entity_poly.pdbx_seq_one_letter_code
_entity_poly.pdbx_strand_id
1 'polypeptide(L)'
;MCTFDIECVSENPNTFPSPETSPVITISAIVSDPTEDAERFVFTLRSCSPLPGTHVFSFDDERALLVAFHDFVTVYDFDLLSGYNILNFDLYYLFQRGKQLRVLEMTALGRNLAEDSSAKRTKITTKQTGTFDTTSVTISGRISFDVFDIVRREFSLKSYRLNAVAFHFLNDQKEDVHYSQMLELFTSGELGRKRIAHYCLRDSELTLRLTQKLSLYVNALQMSRVTSVPLELLLVRGQQLKVTMQLMRTLQKDGLFMPLTPRDGEPSTDSYEGAIVLEPQRGFYPNPVVVLDFASLYPSIMIAYNLCYSTLVTDPEVLAALAPEDYYKAPNDAYYVKEHVRAGVLPSVVKNLLQQRKSVKRAMNDATDPFLQMLLNGKQLALKVCANSVYGYTGIANVGHLPCLTISSSITAFGRELINRSKEYVETRISPSSEYAFGTRVIYGDTDSLMIEVELRSIAAAIAAGKKMAHDINSQFKKPLELEFEKVFCPYLLINKKRYAGLMWTAPDSFTKVETKGLETVRRDFCPFVLNFVRSQIAALLNQQVDISKLIVSKSLAKPDYKSPLPQVIVAQKMAERDAQNAPGLGDRVYYVIVSGDKHSSQGQNAEDPLFVLQNGLEIDTLHYLESLRKPIC
;
A
#
# COMPACT_ATOMS: atom_id res chain seq x y z
N MET A 1 22.17 -11.91 -13.85
CA MET A 1 20.78 -12.40 -13.62
C MET A 1 20.21 -12.85 -14.95
N CYS A 2 19.48 -13.97 -14.99
CA CYS A 2 18.76 -14.42 -16.18
C CYS A 2 17.26 -14.17 -16.00
N THR A 3 16.65 -13.33 -16.83
CA THR A 3 15.19 -13.14 -16.89
C THR A 3 14.64 -13.92 -18.07
N PHE A 4 13.77 -14.91 -17.82
CA PHE A 4 13.30 -15.83 -18.86
C PHE A 4 11.78 -16.02 -18.82
N ASP A 5 11.25 -16.52 -19.93
CA ASP A 5 9.83 -16.81 -20.17
C ASP A 5 9.72 -17.99 -21.16
N ILE A 6 8.66 -18.80 -21.06
CA ILE A 6 8.41 -19.92 -21.97
C ILE A 6 7.07 -19.81 -22.70
N GLU A 7 7.04 -20.33 -23.91
CA GLU A 7 5.81 -20.54 -24.67
C GLU A 7 5.59 -22.02 -24.96
N CYS A 8 4.34 -22.45 -24.75
CA CYS A 8 3.90 -23.82 -24.97
C CYS A 8 2.73 -23.82 -25.94
N VAL A 9 2.61 -24.88 -26.74
CA VAL A 9 1.48 -25.05 -27.66
C VAL A 9 0.66 -26.26 -27.27
N SER A 10 -0.66 -26.10 -27.19
CA SER A 10 -1.58 -27.24 -27.10
C SER A 10 -1.99 -27.68 -28.49
N GLU A 11 -2.02 -28.99 -28.72
CA GLU A 11 -2.55 -29.58 -29.95
C GLU A 11 -4.07 -29.41 -30.07
N ASN A 12 -4.76 -29.22 -28.94
CA ASN A 12 -6.19 -28.98 -28.90
C ASN A 12 -6.50 -27.48 -28.89
N PRO A 13 -7.22 -26.95 -29.89
CA PRO A 13 -7.59 -25.53 -29.94
C PRO A 13 -8.33 -25.10 -28.67
N ASN A 14 -8.05 -23.87 -28.20
CA ASN A 14 -8.67 -23.25 -27.03
C ASN A 14 -8.45 -23.96 -25.69
N THR A 15 -7.50 -24.89 -25.59
CA THR A 15 -7.13 -25.52 -24.31
C THR A 15 -5.86 -24.90 -23.73
N PHE A 16 -5.81 -24.77 -22.40
CA PHE A 16 -4.61 -24.29 -21.72
C PHE A 16 -3.51 -25.38 -21.78
N PRO A 17 -2.24 -25.03 -22.03
CA PRO A 17 -1.16 -26.00 -22.12
C PRO A 17 -0.98 -26.83 -20.83
N SER A 18 -0.72 -28.13 -20.99
CA SER A 18 -0.43 -29.06 -19.89
C SER A 18 0.94 -29.71 -20.08
N PRO A 19 1.81 -29.80 -19.07
CA PRO A 19 3.16 -30.38 -19.22
C PRO A 19 3.17 -31.81 -19.77
N GLU A 20 2.10 -32.57 -19.54
CA GLU A 20 1.97 -33.96 -19.94
C GLU A 20 1.83 -34.11 -21.47
N THR A 21 1.18 -33.15 -22.14
CA THR A 21 0.77 -33.28 -23.55
C THR A 21 1.25 -32.16 -24.45
N SER A 22 1.44 -30.96 -23.92
CA SER A 22 1.73 -29.76 -24.70
C SER A 22 3.24 -29.48 -24.70
N PRO A 23 3.91 -29.42 -25.87
CA PRO A 23 5.35 -29.17 -25.93
C PRO A 23 5.70 -27.71 -25.63
N VAL A 24 6.89 -27.51 -25.05
CA VAL A 24 7.57 -26.22 -24.99
C VAL A 24 8.13 -25.92 -26.38
N ILE A 25 7.75 -24.78 -26.95
CA ILE A 25 8.11 -24.41 -28.32
C ILE A 25 9.07 -23.24 -28.41
N THR A 26 9.14 -22.40 -27.37
CA THR A 26 10.06 -21.28 -27.31
C THR A 26 10.43 -20.99 -25.87
N ILE A 27 11.70 -20.68 -25.64
CA ILE A 27 12.19 -20.12 -24.38
C ILE A 27 12.94 -18.85 -24.72
N SER A 28 12.55 -17.72 -24.15
CA SER A 28 13.31 -16.49 -24.22
C SER A 28 14.13 -16.30 -22.95
N ALA A 29 15.32 -15.73 -23.06
CA ALA A 29 16.16 -15.39 -21.91
C ALA A 29 16.89 -14.08 -22.18
N ILE A 30 16.93 -13.23 -21.16
CA ILE A 30 17.70 -11.99 -21.14
C ILE A 30 18.71 -12.09 -20.02
N VAL A 31 19.99 -12.04 -20.39
CA VAL A 31 21.10 -11.96 -19.44
C VAL A 31 21.34 -10.51 -19.14
N SER A 32 21.26 -10.15 -17.86
CA SER A 32 21.51 -8.80 -17.39
C SER A 32 22.48 -8.81 -16.23
N ASP A 33 23.54 -8.02 -16.37
CA ASP A 33 24.37 -7.55 -15.28
C ASP A 33 24.01 -6.08 -15.01
N PRO A 34 23.98 -5.61 -13.75
CA PRO A 34 23.80 -4.18 -13.44
C PRO A 34 24.79 -3.24 -14.14
N THR A 35 25.93 -3.74 -14.61
CA THR A 35 27.04 -2.95 -15.17
C THR A 35 27.22 -3.10 -16.68
N GLU A 36 26.48 -4.01 -17.33
CA GLU A 36 26.66 -4.33 -18.75
C GLU A 36 25.34 -4.27 -19.52
N ASP A 37 25.44 -4.13 -20.84
CA ASP A 37 24.28 -4.18 -21.72
C ASP A 37 23.63 -5.57 -21.68
N ALA A 38 22.30 -5.60 -21.68
CA ALA A 38 21.58 -6.86 -21.60
C ALA A 38 21.66 -7.65 -22.92
N GLU A 39 22.08 -8.91 -22.84
CA GLU A 39 22.13 -9.85 -23.96
C GLU A 39 20.82 -10.62 -24.08
N ARG A 40 20.37 -10.86 -25.31
CA ARG A 40 19.06 -11.47 -25.61
C ARG A 40 19.25 -12.80 -26.32
N PHE A 41 18.60 -13.84 -25.81
CA PHE A 41 18.65 -15.21 -26.31
C PHE A 41 17.24 -15.74 -26.52
N VAL A 42 17.05 -16.51 -27.59
CA VAL A 42 15.80 -17.25 -27.84
C VAL A 42 16.14 -18.65 -28.33
N PHE A 43 15.55 -19.65 -27.69
CA PHE A 43 15.62 -21.06 -28.06
C PHE A 43 14.27 -21.46 -28.66
N THR A 44 14.24 -21.93 -29.91
CA THR A 44 12.99 -22.25 -30.62
C THR A 44 12.95 -23.72 -31.05
N LEU A 45 11.77 -24.32 -30.96
CA LEU A 45 11.48 -25.59 -31.61
C LEU A 45 11.22 -25.33 -33.09
N ARG A 46 11.99 -25.97 -33.96
CA ARG A 46 12.09 -25.75 -35.41
C ARG A 46 12.70 -24.39 -35.78
N SER A 47 12.95 -24.20 -37.08
CA SER A 47 13.63 -23.03 -37.63
C SER A 47 12.88 -21.72 -37.37
N CYS A 48 13.58 -20.67 -36.94
CA CYS A 48 13.03 -19.35 -36.66
C CYS A 48 13.80 -18.30 -37.45
N SER A 49 13.10 -17.36 -38.10
CA SER A 49 13.77 -16.27 -38.79
C SER A 49 14.50 -15.35 -37.79
N PRO A 50 15.66 -14.75 -38.15
CA PRO A 50 16.45 -13.95 -37.22
C PRO A 50 15.68 -12.78 -36.57
N LEU A 51 15.98 -12.52 -35.29
CA LEU A 51 15.51 -11.35 -34.55
C LEU A 51 16.68 -10.35 -34.37
N PRO A 52 16.48 -9.05 -34.66
CA PRO A 52 17.53 -8.04 -34.45
C PRO A 52 18.05 -8.03 -33.01
N GLY A 53 19.38 -7.97 -32.85
CA GLY A 53 20.03 -7.86 -31.53
C GLY A 53 19.78 -9.05 -30.59
N THR A 54 19.42 -10.22 -31.14
CA THR A 54 19.06 -11.42 -30.38
C THR A 54 19.74 -12.65 -30.96
N HIS A 55 20.33 -13.47 -30.10
CA HIS A 55 20.85 -14.78 -30.46
C HIS A 55 19.70 -15.78 -30.55
N VAL A 56 19.45 -16.30 -31.75
CA VAL A 56 18.38 -17.27 -32.01
C VAL A 56 18.98 -18.65 -32.24
N PHE A 57 18.60 -19.62 -31.41
CA PHE A 57 18.97 -21.02 -31.53
C PHE A 57 17.73 -21.85 -31.86
N SER A 58 17.79 -22.63 -32.94
CA SER A 58 16.67 -23.47 -33.38
C SER A 58 17.03 -24.96 -33.27
N PHE A 59 16.10 -25.77 -32.77
CA PHE A 59 16.30 -27.20 -32.51
C PHE A 59 15.21 -28.03 -33.19
N ASP A 60 15.55 -29.21 -33.70
CA ASP A 60 14.59 -30.04 -34.44
C ASP A 60 13.58 -30.75 -33.52
N ASP A 61 13.97 -31.03 -32.28
CA ASP A 61 13.15 -31.69 -31.28
C ASP A 61 13.18 -30.97 -29.92
N GLU A 62 12.13 -31.22 -29.13
CA GLU A 62 11.92 -30.55 -27.84
C GLU A 62 12.97 -30.96 -26.79
N ARG A 63 13.51 -32.19 -26.84
CA ARG A 63 14.53 -32.64 -25.88
C ARG A 63 15.80 -31.84 -26.07
N ALA A 64 16.24 -31.67 -27.32
CA ALA A 64 17.41 -30.86 -27.65
C ALA A 64 17.25 -29.40 -27.18
N LEU A 65 16.06 -28.82 -27.35
CA LEU A 65 15.75 -27.47 -26.86
C LEU A 65 15.89 -27.38 -25.32
N LEU A 66 15.32 -28.33 -24.59
CA LEU A 66 15.38 -28.36 -23.12
C LEU A 66 16.81 -28.55 -22.60
N VAL A 67 17.58 -29.46 -23.21
CA VAL A 67 19.00 -29.67 -22.89
C VAL A 67 19.81 -28.41 -23.16
N ALA A 68 19.59 -27.75 -24.31
CA ALA A 68 20.30 -26.50 -24.62
C ALA A 68 20.00 -25.38 -23.62
N PHE A 69 18.75 -25.28 -23.12
CA PHE A 69 18.42 -24.33 -22.07
C PHE A 69 19.07 -24.69 -20.72
N HIS A 70 19.14 -25.97 -20.36
CA HIS A 70 19.91 -26.42 -19.20
C HIS A 70 21.39 -26.04 -19.31
N ASP A 71 22.01 -26.32 -20.46
CA ASP A 71 23.41 -26.02 -20.69
C ASP A 71 23.67 -24.51 -20.65
N PHE A 72 22.76 -23.72 -21.21
CA PHE A 72 22.80 -22.26 -21.09
C PHE A 72 22.81 -21.80 -19.62
N VAL A 73 21.90 -22.32 -18.79
CA VAL A 73 21.83 -21.96 -17.36
C VAL A 73 23.08 -22.39 -16.59
N THR A 74 23.62 -23.58 -16.87
CA THR A 74 24.76 -24.14 -16.15
C THR A 74 26.10 -23.55 -16.59
N VAL A 75 26.28 -23.26 -17.88
CA VAL A 75 27.51 -22.67 -18.43
C VAL A 75 27.64 -21.20 -18.08
N TYR A 76 26.56 -20.40 -18.20
CA TYR A 76 26.58 -19.01 -17.73
C TYR A 76 26.58 -18.89 -16.20
N ASP A 77 26.22 -19.98 -15.50
CA ASP A 77 26.19 -20.11 -14.06
C ASP A 77 25.45 -18.98 -13.31
N PHE A 78 24.19 -18.71 -13.70
CA PHE A 78 23.41 -17.63 -13.10
C PHE A 78 23.13 -17.80 -11.60
N ASP A 79 23.37 -16.75 -10.81
CA ASP A 79 22.96 -16.70 -9.40
C ASP A 79 21.45 -16.55 -9.20
N LEU A 80 20.79 -15.87 -10.15
CA LEU A 80 19.38 -15.50 -10.10
C LEU A 80 18.68 -15.90 -11.39
N LEU A 81 17.65 -16.73 -11.24
CA LEU A 81 16.68 -17.05 -12.27
C LEU A 81 15.41 -16.24 -12.00
N SER A 82 15.14 -15.26 -12.86
CA SER A 82 14.04 -14.31 -12.74
C SER A 82 13.04 -14.50 -13.88
N GLY A 83 11.82 -14.02 -13.67
CA GLY A 83 10.78 -14.00 -14.68
C GLY A 83 9.44 -13.62 -14.04
N TYR A 84 8.35 -13.70 -14.79
CA TYR A 84 7.03 -13.31 -14.31
C TYR A 84 6.12 -14.53 -14.19
N ASN A 85 5.84 -14.96 -12.97
CA ASN A 85 5.09 -16.18 -12.63
C ASN A 85 5.86 -17.49 -12.90
N ILE A 86 7.20 -17.43 -12.89
CA ILE A 86 8.09 -18.56 -13.13
C ILE A 86 7.94 -19.70 -12.13
N LEU A 87 7.55 -19.42 -10.88
CA LEU A 87 7.39 -20.49 -9.89
C LEU A 87 6.16 -21.33 -10.21
N ASN A 88 5.05 -20.68 -10.55
CA ASN A 88 3.76 -21.34 -10.71
C ASN A 88 3.50 -21.83 -12.13
N PHE A 89 4.25 -21.34 -13.11
CA PHE A 89 4.16 -21.75 -14.50
C PHE A 89 5.51 -22.24 -15.00
N ASP A 90 6.46 -21.37 -15.37
CA ASP A 90 7.61 -21.73 -16.19
C ASP A 90 8.49 -22.85 -15.62
N LEU A 91 9.06 -22.68 -14.42
CA LEU A 91 9.92 -23.68 -13.78
C LEU A 91 9.15 -24.95 -13.44
N TYR A 92 7.90 -24.82 -12.98
CA TYR A 92 7.04 -25.97 -12.74
C TYR A 92 6.85 -26.77 -14.05
N TYR A 93 6.50 -26.07 -15.13
CA TYR A 93 6.21 -26.66 -16.43
C TYR A 93 7.45 -27.35 -17.00
N LEU A 94 8.60 -26.67 -17.00
CA LEU A 94 9.88 -27.18 -17.45
C LEU A 94 10.27 -28.46 -16.70
N PHE A 95 10.10 -28.50 -15.37
CA PHE A 95 10.46 -29.69 -14.58
C PHE A 95 9.51 -30.85 -14.81
N GLN A 96 8.19 -30.60 -14.89
CA GLN A 96 7.23 -31.67 -15.20
C GLN A 96 7.42 -32.19 -16.63
N ARG A 97 7.66 -31.29 -17.60
CA ARG A 97 7.90 -31.66 -19.00
C ARG A 97 9.19 -32.45 -19.16
N GLY A 98 10.26 -32.03 -18.49
CA GLY A 98 11.52 -32.78 -18.43
C GLY A 98 11.33 -34.19 -17.90
N LYS A 99 10.56 -34.37 -16.81
CA LYS A 99 10.21 -35.71 -16.28
C LYS A 99 9.39 -36.53 -17.26
N GLN A 100 8.38 -35.93 -17.89
CA GLN A 100 7.52 -36.61 -18.86
C GLN A 100 8.32 -37.09 -20.07
N LEU A 101 9.24 -36.27 -20.55
CA LEU A 101 10.12 -36.62 -21.66
C LEU A 101 11.32 -37.45 -21.22
N ARG A 102 11.60 -37.65 -19.92
CA ARG A 102 12.84 -38.30 -19.43
C ARG A 102 14.11 -37.56 -19.87
N VAL A 103 14.10 -36.22 -19.73
CA VAL A 103 15.27 -35.33 -19.87
C VAL A 103 15.75 -35.01 -18.45
N LEU A 104 16.79 -35.70 -18.00
CA LEU A 104 17.27 -35.64 -16.61
C LEU A 104 17.96 -34.30 -16.29
N GLU A 105 18.49 -33.65 -17.31
CA GLU A 105 19.13 -32.34 -17.28
C GLU A 105 18.16 -31.29 -16.72
N MET A 106 16.88 -31.36 -17.06
CA MET A 106 15.88 -30.41 -16.55
C MET A 106 15.61 -30.54 -15.05
N THR A 107 16.00 -31.66 -14.44
CA THR A 107 16.01 -31.86 -12.98
C THR A 107 17.38 -31.62 -12.35
N ALA A 108 18.38 -31.18 -13.11
CA ALA A 108 19.76 -30.96 -12.67
C ALA A 108 20.24 -29.50 -12.83
N LEU A 109 19.34 -28.51 -12.77
CA LEU A 109 19.70 -27.09 -12.90
C LEU A 109 20.48 -26.51 -11.71
N GLY A 110 20.55 -27.21 -10.58
CA GLY A 110 21.27 -26.79 -9.39
C GLY A 110 22.79 -26.84 -9.56
N ARG A 111 23.51 -26.11 -8.71
CA ARG A 111 24.98 -26.24 -8.55
C ARG A 111 25.36 -27.50 -7.77
N ASN A 112 24.47 -27.99 -6.91
CA ASN A 112 24.64 -29.27 -6.21
C ASN A 112 24.01 -30.40 -7.02
N LEU A 113 24.82 -31.10 -7.80
CA LEU A 113 24.37 -32.19 -8.67
C LEU A 113 23.90 -33.45 -7.91
N ALA A 114 24.11 -33.50 -6.58
CA ALA A 114 23.59 -34.58 -5.74
C ALA A 114 22.11 -34.38 -5.36
N GLU A 115 21.55 -33.19 -5.61
CA GLU A 115 20.17 -32.85 -5.27
C GLU A 115 19.39 -32.46 -6.52
N ASP A 116 18.27 -33.15 -6.76
CA ASP A 116 17.40 -32.84 -7.88
C ASP A 116 16.73 -31.47 -7.70
N SER A 117 16.75 -30.68 -8.77
CA SER A 117 15.90 -29.51 -8.93
C SER A 117 14.45 -29.96 -9.03
N SER A 118 13.57 -29.34 -8.24
CA SER A 118 12.18 -29.78 -8.13
C SER A 118 11.21 -28.63 -7.91
N ALA A 119 9.96 -28.86 -8.32
CA ALA A 119 8.84 -27.93 -8.16
C ALA A 119 7.64 -28.70 -7.58
N LYS A 120 7.14 -28.26 -6.44
CA LYS A 120 6.01 -28.87 -5.73
C LYS A 120 4.93 -27.84 -5.45
N ARG A 121 3.69 -28.13 -5.84
CA ARG A 121 2.52 -27.30 -5.50
C ARG A 121 2.33 -27.27 -3.99
N THR A 122 2.12 -26.09 -3.44
CA THR A 122 1.90 -25.85 -2.00
C THR A 122 0.81 -24.79 -1.82
N LYS A 123 0.36 -24.61 -0.57
CA LYS A 123 -0.57 -23.55 -0.20
C LYS A 123 0.06 -22.67 0.86
N ILE A 124 -0.05 -21.35 0.69
CA ILE A 124 0.34 -20.38 1.70
C ILE A 124 -0.92 -19.67 2.19
N THR A 125 -1.07 -19.59 3.52
CA THR A 125 -2.14 -18.85 4.18
C THR A 125 -1.55 -17.74 5.03
N THR A 126 -1.95 -16.50 4.78
CA THR A 126 -1.68 -15.39 5.71
C THR A 126 -2.95 -14.57 5.93
N LYS A 127 -3.08 -13.93 7.10
CA LYS A 127 -4.19 -13.00 7.37
C LYS A 127 -4.20 -11.79 6.42
N GLN A 128 -3.04 -11.38 5.91
CA GLN A 128 -2.89 -10.18 5.07
C GLN A 128 -3.20 -10.46 3.60
N THR A 129 -2.85 -11.64 3.09
CA THR A 129 -2.94 -11.99 1.66
C THR A 129 -3.95 -13.09 1.34
N GLY A 130 -4.59 -13.67 2.37
CA GLY A 130 -5.46 -14.83 2.24
C GLY A 130 -4.70 -16.15 2.00
N THR A 131 -5.45 -17.18 1.62
CA THR A 131 -4.91 -18.47 1.19
C THR A 131 -4.79 -18.50 -0.32
N PHE A 132 -3.63 -18.92 -0.84
CA PHE A 132 -3.44 -19.10 -2.28
C PHE A 132 -2.51 -20.27 -2.57
N ASP A 133 -2.75 -20.89 -3.73
CA ASP A 133 -1.86 -21.90 -4.29
C ASP A 133 -0.57 -21.22 -4.77
N THR A 134 0.55 -21.87 -4.48
CA THR A 134 1.88 -21.47 -4.94
C THR A 134 2.69 -22.72 -5.26
N THR A 135 3.92 -22.54 -5.68
CA THR A 135 4.83 -23.64 -6.01
C THR A 135 6.16 -23.40 -5.31
N SER A 136 6.56 -24.36 -4.49
CA SER A 136 7.89 -24.41 -3.91
C SER A 136 8.82 -24.94 -4.99
N VAL A 137 9.77 -24.12 -5.41
CA VAL A 137 10.82 -24.51 -6.34
C VAL A 137 12.14 -24.56 -5.59
N THR A 138 12.89 -25.66 -5.77
CA THR A 138 14.22 -25.85 -5.19
C THR A 138 15.21 -26.06 -6.33
N ILE A 139 16.22 -25.19 -6.38
CA ILE A 139 17.35 -25.27 -7.33
C ILE A 139 18.61 -24.96 -6.51
N SER A 140 19.26 -25.99 -5.98
CA SER A 140 20.34 -25.82 -4.99
C SER A 140 21.46 -24.93 -5.53
N GLY A 141 21.80 -23.86 -4.80
CA GLY A 141 22.84 -22.90 -5.16
C GLY A 141 22.42 -21.77 -6.12
N ARG A 142 21.14 -21.70 -6.53
CA ARG A 142 20.58 -20.61 -7.35
C ARG A 142 19.30 -20.06 -6.71
N ILE A 143 19.02 -18.78 -6.90
CA ILE A 143 17.82 -18.13 -6.33
C ILE A 143 16.77 -17.93 -7.42
N SER A 144 15.57 -18.47 -7.20
CA SER A 144 14.40 -18.19 -8.03
C SER A 144 13.74 -16.87 -7.61
N PHE A 145 13.80 -15.87 -8.48
CA PHE A 145 13.34 -14.51 -8.25
C PHE A 145 12.08 -14.20 -9.08
N ASP A 146 10.91 -14.57 -8.56
CA ASP A 146 9.65 -14.38 -9.28
C ASP A 146 9.06 -12.98 -9.07
N VAL A 147 9.04 -12.20 -10.15
CA VAL A 147 8.55 -10.81 -10.14
C VAL A 147 7.05 -10.75 -9.87
N PHE A 148 6.26 -11.74 -10.30
CA PHE A 148 4.82 -11.79 -10.04
C PHE A 148 4.54 -11.85 -8.53
N ASP A 149 5.23 -12.75 -7.83
CA ASP A 149 5.07 -12.95 -6.39
C ASP A 149 5.50 -11.72 -5.59
N ILE A 150 6.59 -11.07 -5.99
CA ILE A 150 7.07 -9.84 -5.36
C ILE A 150 6.07 -8.69 -5.59
N VAL A 151 5.63 -8.48 -6.83
CA VAL A 151 4.68 -7.41 -7.15
C VAL A 151 3.36 -7.60 -6.40
N ARG A 152 2.88 -8.84 -6.31
CA ARG A 152 1.66 -9.18 -5.58
C ARG A 152 1.75 -8.87 -4.07
N ARG A 153 2.93 -9.03 -3.47
CA ARG A 153 3.16 -8.79 -2.04
C ARG A 153 3.36 -7.31 -1.72
N GLU A 154 4.09 -6.59 -2.58
CA GLU A 154 4.48 -5.21 -2.33
C GLU A 154 3.42 -4.19 -2.83
N PHE A 155 2.67 -4.52 -3.88
CA PHE A 155 1.75 -3.58 -4.52
C PHE A 155 0.29 -4.02 -4.49
N SER A 156 -0.57 -3.01 -4.41
CA SER A 156 -2.01 -3.14 -4.30
C SER A 156 -2.71 -2.81 -5.63
N LEU A 157 -2.73 -3.76 -6.57
CA LEU A 157 -3.22 -3.55 -7.94
C LEU A 157 -4.57 -4.25 -8.19
N LYS A 158 -5.29 -3.81 -9.23
CA LYS A 158 -6.54 -4.45 -9.69
C LYS A 158 -6.29 -5.76 -10.44
N SER A 159 -5.23 -5.79 -11.24
CA SER A 159 -4.81 -6.95 -12.00
C SER A 159 -3.31 -7.11 -11.85
N TYR A 160 -2.88 -8.36 -11.69
CA TYR A 160 -1.48 -8.76 -11.58
C TYR A 160 -1.01 -9.53 -12.81
N ARG A 161 -1.72 -9.43 -13.94
CA ARG A 161 -1.20 -9.93 -15.23
C ARG A 161 -0.07 -9.03 -15.70
N LEU A 162 0.96 -9.61 -16.34
CA LEU A 162 2.14 -8.87 -16.80
C LEU A 162 1.77 -7.62 -17.61
N ASN A 163 0.84 -7.74 -18.58
CA ASN A 163 0.38 -6.60 -19.38
C ASN A 163 -0.17 -5.43 -18.53
N ALA A 164 -0.99 -5.74 -17.51
CA ALA A 164 -1.59 -4.72 -16.66
C ALA A 164 -0.56 -4.04 -15.75
N VAL A 165 0.41 -4.81 -15.25
CA VAL A 165 1.50 -4.32 -14.39
C VAL A 165 2.49 -3.49 -15.20
N ALA A 166 2.88 -3.96 -16.39
CA ALA A 166 3.71 -3.23 -17.35
C ALA A 166 3.05 -1.89 -17.72
N PHE A 167 1.76 -1.90 -18.05
CA PHE A 167 1.05 -0.66 -18.36
C PHE A 167 1.02 0.30 -17.17
N HIS A 168 0.78 -0.21 -15.96
CA HIS A 168 0.71 0.62 -14.77
C HIS A 168 2.03 1.31 -14.40
N PHE A 169 3.16 0.61 -14.52
CA PHE A 169 4.47 1.12 -14.05
C PHE A 169 5.40 1.61 -15.16
N LEU A 170 5.28 1.07 -16.37
CA LEU A 170 6.13 1.39 -17.51
C LEU A 170 5.41 2.22 -18.58
N ASN A 171 4.06 2.33 -18.52
CA ASN A 171 3.23 2.86 -19.60
C ASN A 171 3.50 2.13 -20.93
N ASP A 172 3.70 0.82 -20.83
CA ASP A 172 4.08 -0.08 -21.92
C ASP A 172 3.18 -1.33 -21.89
N GLN A 173 3.02 -2.02 -23.02
CA GLN A 173 2.09 -3.14 -23.16
C GLN A 173 2.76 -4.36 -23.83
N LYS A 174 2.18 -5.53 -23.58
CA LYS A 174 2.50 -6.76 -24.31
C LYS A 174 2.04 -6.66 -25.76
N GLU A 175 2.68 -7.41 -26.65
CA GLU A 175 2.10 -7.66 -27.97
C GLU A 175 0.84 -8.54 -27.84
N ASP A 176 -0.12 -8.33 -28.74
CA ASP A 176 -1.37 -9.07 -28.74
C ASP A 176 -1.19 -10.41 -29.48
N VAL A 177 -0.85 -11.44 -28.72
CA VAL A 177 -0.86 -12.85 -29.15
C VAL A 177 -1.72 -13.62 -28.17
N HIS A 178 -2.91 -14.02 -28.61
CA HIS A 178 -3.80 -14.85 -27.80
C HIS A 178 -3.38 -16.32 -27.89
N TYR A 179 -3.49 -17.08 -26.79
CA TYR A 179 -3.05 -18.49 -26.74
C TYR A 179 -3.70 -19.37 -27.82
N SER A 180 -4.91 -19.03 -28.27
CA SER A 180 -5.62 -19.74 -29.36
C SER A 180 -4.93 -19.61 -30.72
N GLN A 181 -4.09 -18.58 -30.92
CA GLN A 181 -3.34 -18.34 -32.15
C GLN A 181 -1.98 -19.06 -32.15
N MET A 182 -1.53 -19.59 -31.00
CA MET A 182 -0.18 -20.15 -30.85
C MET A 182 0.08 -21.32 -31.79
N LEU A 183 -0.90 -22.22 -31.96
CA LEU A 183 -0.78 -23.37 -32.86
C LEU A 183 -0.71 -22.95 -34.33
N GLU A 184 -1.55 -21.99 -34.72
CA GLU A 184 -1.55 -21.43 -36.08
C GLU A 184 -0.22 -20.76 -36.38
N LEU A 185 0.26 -19.88 -35.48
CA LEU A 185 1.55 -19.21 -35.63
C LEU A 185 2.71 -20.21 -35.68
N PHE A 186 2.71 -21.23 -34.83
CA PHE A 186 3.78 -22.22 -34.80
C PHE A 186 3.86 -23.05 -36.09
N THR A 187 2.70 -23.38 -36.68
CA THR A 187 2.58 -24.17 -37.91
C THR A 187 2.75 -23.34 -39.19
N SER A 188 2.58 -22.01 -39.14
CA SER A 188 2.70 -21.11 -40.29
C SER A 188 4.13 -20.87 -40.81
N GLY A 189 5.12 -21.60 -40.29
CA GLY A 189 6.51 -21.55 -40.74
C GLY A 189 7.41 -20.62 -39.92
N GLU A 190 8.55 -20.23 -40.48
CA GLU A 190 9.60 -19.52 -39.75
C GLU A 190 9.17 -18.12 -39.28
N LEU A 191 8.34 -17.44 -40.07
CA LEU A 191 7.85 -16.09 -39.75
C LEU A 191 6.84 -16.12 -38.59
N GLY A 192 5.98 -17.13 -38.53
CA GLY A 192 5.07 -17.30 -37.40
C GLY A 192 5.80 -17.66 -36.12
N ARG A 193 6.80 -18.54 -36.20
CA ARG A 193 7.71 -18.83 -35.07
C ARG A 193 8.53 -17.62 -34.66
N LYS A 194 8.95 -16.75 -35.59
CA LYS A 194 9.57 -15.46 -35.28
C LYS A 194 8.63 -14.53 -34.50
N ARG A 195 7.33 -14.50 -34.83
CA ARG A 195 6.34 -13.73 -34.06
C ARG A 195 6.19 -14.26 -32.63
N ILE A 196 6.16 -15.58 -32.45
CA ILE A 196 6.14 -16.21 -31.11
C ILE A 196 7.43 -15.87 -30.34
N ALA A 197 8.58 -16.01 -30.98
CA ALA A 197 9.89 -15.66 -30.41
C ALA A 197 9.96 -14.21 -29.95
N HIS A 198 9.46 -13.28 -30.78
CA HIS A 198 9.41 -11.85 -30.44
C HIS A 198 8.48 -11.58 -29.25
N TYR A 199 7.30 -12.20 -29.25
CA TYR A 199 6.33 -12.10 -28.16
C TYR A 199 6.90 -12.63 -26.83
N CYS A 200 7.52 -13.82 -26.84
CA CYS A 200 8.16 -14.41 -25.66
C CYS A 200 9.32 -13.53 -25.15
N LEU A 201 10.18 -13.04 -26.06
CA LEU A 201 11.28 -12.14 -25.71
C LEU A 201 10.77 -10.82 -25.09
N ARG A 202 9.65 -10.30 -25.59
CA ARG A 202 9.01 -9.10 -25.06
C ARG A 202 8.55 -9.27 -23.61
N ASP A 203 8.06 -10.45 -23.24
CA ASP A 203 7.66 -10.75 -21.86
C ASP A 203 8.85 -10.74 -20.90
N SER A 204 9.95 -11.37 -21.31
CA SER A 204 11.22 -11.30 -20.57
C SER A 204 11.72 -9.85 -20.43
N GLU A 205 11.63 -9.04 -21.49
CA GLU A 205 12.07 -7.64 -21.48
C GLU A 205 11.22 -6.76 -20.56
N LEU A 206 9.89 -6.86 -20.64
CA LEU A 206 8.98 -6.14 -19.74
C LEU A 206 9.26 -6.50 -18.28
N THR A 207 9.53 -7.77 -18.01
CA THR A 207 9.83 -8.27 -16.67
C THR A 207 11.15 -7.73 -16.11
N LEU A 208 12.22 -7.70 -16.93
CA LEU A 208 13.49 -7.09 -16.56
C LEU A 208 13.31 -5.59 -16.28
N ARG A 209 12.62 -4.88 -17.17
CA ARG A 209 12.36 -3.43 -17.02
C ARG A 209 11.52 -3.13 -15.78
N LEU A 210 10.53 -3.95 -15.44
CA LEU A 210 9.77 -3.84 -14.19
C LEU A 210 10.68 -4.01 -12.97
N THR A 211 11.55 -5.02 -13.00
CA THR A 211 12.52 -5.31 -11.93
C THR A 211 13.44 -4.13 -11.68
N GLN A 212 13.95 -3.51 -12.75
CA GLN A 212 14.82 -2.33 -12.70
C GLN A 212 14.04 -1.08 -12.23
N LYS A 213 12.89 -0.78 -12.85
CA LYS A 213 12.08 0.42 -12.55
C LYS A 213 11.61 0.46 -11.10
N LEU A 214 11.26 -0.69 -10.53
CA LEU A 214 10.77 -0.82 -9.15
C LEU A 214 11.89 -1.17 -8.16
N SER A 215 13.14 -1.29 -8.64
CA SER A 215 14.32 -1.65 -7.85
C SER A 215 14.12 -2.92 -7.02
N LEU A 216 13.39 -3.91 -7.54
CA LEU A 216 12.91 -5.07 -6.75
C LEU A 216 14.07 -5.86 -6.14
N TYR A 217 15.09 -6.16 -6.94
CA TYR A 217 16.28 -6.89 -6.49
C TYR A 217 17.03 -6.12 -5.41
N VAL A 218 17.28 -4.82 -5.64
CA VAL A 218 17.97 -3.96 -4.66
C VAL A 218 17.21 -3.90 -3.34
N ASN A 219 15.89 -3.72 -3.39
CA ASN A 219 15.06 -3.67 -2.19
C ASN A 219 15.11 -4.99 -1.41
N ALA A 220 15.03 -6.13 -2.09
CA ALA A 220 15.13 -7.44 -1.47
C ALA A 220 16.52 -7.69 -0.86
N LEU A 221 17.60 -7.29 -1.56
CA LEU A 221 18.97 -7.39 -1.06
C LEU A 221 19.21 -6.50 0.17
N GLN A 222 18.72 -5.26 0.16
CA GLN A 222 18.85 -4.36 1.31
C GLN A 222 18.03 -4.85 2.51
N MET A 223 16.84 -5.42 2.27
CA MET A 223 16.07 -6.11 3.31
C MET A 223 16.86 -7.29 3.90
N SER A 224 17.52 -8.09 3.06
CA SER A 224 18.41 -9.17 3.49
C SER A 224 19.53 -8.65 4.34
N ARG A 225 20.21 -7.57 3.95
CA ARG A 225 21.31 -6.99 4.75
C ARG A 225 20.82 -6.48 6.11
N VAL A 226 19.69 -5.79 6.16
CA VAL A 226 19.12 -5.19 7.39
C VAL A 226 18.61 -6.26 8.37
N THR A 227 17.97 -7.31 7.88
CA THR A 227 17.38 -8.37 8.72
C THR A 227 18.34 -9.54 8.93
N SER A 228 19.29 -9.68 8.02
CA SER A 228 20.17 -10.83 7.82
C SER A 228 19.45 -12.17 7.74
N VAL A 229 18.28 -12.12 7.11
CA VAL A 229 17.61 -13.29 6.59
C VAL A 229 18.16 -13.54 5.18
N PRO A 230 18.54 -14.78 4.83
CA PRO A 230 18.91 -15.15 3.47
C PRO A 230 17.87 -14.68 2.44
N LEU A 231 18.32 -14.20 1.28
CA LEU A 231 17.46 -13.62 0.25
C LEU A 231 16.34 -14.57 -0.18
N GLU A 232 16.65 -15.86 -0.39
CA GLU A 232 15.66 -16.89 -0.73
C GLU A 232 14.54 -16.99 0.32
N LEU A 233 14.89 -16.98 1.61
CA LEU A 233 13.90 -17.03 2.69
C LEU A 233 13.04 -15.77 2.76
N LEU A 234 13.57 -14.60 2.39
CA LEU A 234 12.76 -13.37 2.31
C LEU A 234 11.70 -13.43 1.21
N LEU A 235 11.99 -14.13 0.11
CA LEU A 235 11.05 -14.31 -1.00
C LEU A 235 9.92 -15.28 -0.67
N VAL A 236 10.05 -16.11 0.38
CA VAL A 236 9.01 -17.11 0.74
C VAL A 236 8.44 -16.97 2.16
N ARG A 237 9.14 -16.33 3.09
CA ARG A 237 8.72 -16.19 4.50
C ARG A 237 8.19 -14.78 4.82
N GLY A 238 7.32 -14.72 5.83
CA GLY A 238 6.68 -13.49 6.29
C GLY A 238 7.53 -12.61 7.21
N GLN A 239 6.94 -11.53 7.71
CA GLN A 239 7.62 -10.51 8.51
C GLN A 239 8.15 -11.03 9.87
N GLN A 240 7.53 -12.06 10.46
CA GLN A 240 7.95 -12.58 11.77
C GLN A 240 9.41 -13.05 11.79
N LEU A 241 9.85 -13.76 10.75
CA LEU A 241 11.24 -14.27 10.67
C LEU A 241 12.26 -13.12 10.73
N LYS A 242 11.95 -12.00 10.08
CA LYS A 242 12.81 -10.81 10.03
C LYS A 242 13.04 -10.22 11.42
N VAL A 243 11.95 -10.08 12.19
CA VAL A 243 12.01 -9.56 13.57
C VAL A 243 12.69 -10.56 14.50
N THR A 244 12.39 -11.85 14.38
CA THR A 244 13.05 -12.89 15.18
C THR A 244 14.57 -12.88 14.99
N MET A 245 15.06 -12.83 13.75
CA MET A 245 16.51 -12.80 13.50
C MET A 245 17.18 -11.56 14.10
N GLN A 246 16.55 -10.39 14.02
CA GLN A 246 17.05 -9.17 14.66
C GLN A 246 17.06 -9.26 16.18
N LEU A 247 16.00 -9.85 16.76
CA LEU A 247 15.89 -10.07 18.20
C LEU A 247 16.98 -11.04 18.68
N MET A 248 17.13 -12.21 18.05
CA MET A 248 18.11 -13.22 18.43
C MET A 248 19.55 -12.67 18.45
N ARG A 249 19.90 -11.82 17.48
CA ARG A 249 21.22 -11.18 17.44
C ARG A 249 21.44 -10.19 18.57
N THR A 250 20.39 -9.50 18.99
CA THR A 250 20.48 -8.57 20.11
C THR A 250 20.57 -9.35 21.42
N LEU A 251 19.74 -10.38 21.58
CA LEU A 251 19.80 -11.29 22.72
C LEU A 251 21.18 -11.95 22.87
N GLN A 252 21.80 -12.38 21.75
CA GLN A 252 23.15 -12.96 21.78
C GLN A 252 24.20 -11.97 22.31
N LYS A 253 24.11 -10.68 21.95
CA LYS A 253 25.02 -9.64 22.45
C LYS A 253 24.84 -9.40 23.94
N ASP A 254 23.60 -9.48 24.41
CA ASP A 254 23.23 -9.24 25.81
C ASP A 254 23.38 -10.50 26.69
N GLY A 255 23.78 -11.64 26.12
CA GLY A 255 23.88 -12.91 26.85
C GLY A 255 22.52 -13.46 27.30
N LEU A 256 21.44 -13.12 26.58
CA LEU A 256 20.07 -13.52 26.90
C LEU A 256 19.60 -14.65 25.98
N PHE A 257 18.66 -15.45 26.49
CA PHE A 257 18.02 -16.53 25.74
C PHE A 257 16.57 -16.19 25.41
N MET A 258 16.14 -16.59 24.21
CA MET A 258 14.74 -16.53 23.81
C MET A 258 14.03 -17.79 24.30
N PRO A 259 12.95 -17.70 25.09
CA PRO A 259 12.22 -18.88 25.53
C PRO A 259 11.49 -19.52 24.35
N LEU A 260 11.35 -20.85 24.39
CA LEU A 260 10.51 -21.57 23.45
C LEU A 260 9.05 -21.43 23.90
N THR A 261 8.22 -20.74 23.12
CA THR A 261 6.78 -20.72 23.35
C THR A 261 6.15 -21.97 22.72
N PRO A 262 5.53 -22.87 23.51
CA PRO A 262 4.87 -24.06 22.97
C PRO A 262 3.78 -23.65 21.97
N ARG A 263 3.69 -24.35 20.83
CA ARG A 263 2.68 -24.10 19.79
C ARG A 263 1.46 -25.02 19.89
N ASP A 264 1.50 -25.98 20.82
CA ASP A 264 0.52 -27.07 20.91
C ASP A 264 -0.68 -26.73 21.81
N GLY A 265 -0.88 -25.45 22.14
CA GLY A 265 -2.04 -24.97 22.88
C GLY A 265 -3.23 -24.66 21.97
N GLU A 266 -4.44 -24.62 22.55
CA GLU A 266 -5.61 -24.11 21.82
C GLU A 266 -5.34 -22.68 21.32
N PRO A 267 -5.80 -22.32 20.10
CA PRO A 267 -5.67 -20.95 19.62
C PRO A 267 -6.31 -19.99 20.62
N SER A 268 -5.51 -19.09 21.20
CA SER A 268 -6.03 -18.01 22.03
C SER A 268 -7.05 -17.19 21.24
N THR A 269 -8.21 -17.00 21.84
CA THR A 269 -9.27 -16.11 21.37
C THR A 269 -9.09 -14.68 21.90
N ASP A 270 -8.03 -14.45 22.68
CA ASP A 270 -7.76 -13.16 23.31
C ASP A 270 -7.48 -12.11 22.25
N SER A 271 -8.36 -11.11 22.22
CA SER A 271 -8.15 -9.87 21.49
C SER A 271 -7.82 -8.78 22.48
N TYR A 272 -7.05 -7.78 22.04
CA TYR A 272 -6.73 -6.61 22.84
C TYR A 272 -7.29 -5.36 22.17
N GLU A 273 -7.54 -4.33 22.97
CA GLU A 273 -8.03 -3.05 22.47
C GLU A 273 -6.97 -2.40 21.56
N GLY A 274 -7.36 -2.13 20.31
CA GLY A 274 -6.49 -1.55 19.29
C GLY A 274 -6.30 -0.04 19.41
N ALA A 275 -5.92 0.58 18.29
CA ALA A 275 -5.87 2.03 18.16
C ALA A 275 -7.25 2.69 18.31
N ILE A 276 -7.28 3.94 18.76
CA ILE A 276 -8.49 4.76 18.76
C ILE A 276 -8.63 5.52 17.44
N VAL A 277 -9.86 5.60 16.95
CA VAL A 277 -10.27 6.51 15.88
C VAL A 277 -11.30 7.45 16.46
N LEU A 278 -10.94 8.74 16.56
CA LEU A 278 -11.81 9.76 17.11
C LEU A 278 -13.11 9.86 16.29
N GLU A 279 -14.21 10.24 16.93
CA GLU A 279 -15.46 10.46 16.20
C GLU A 279 -15.30 11.64 15.23
N PRO A 280 -15.56 11.45 13.93
CA PRO A 280 -15.43 12.51 12.95
C PRO A 280 -16.55 13.54 13.13
N GLN A 281 -16.19 14.82 13.18
CA GLN A 281 -17.13 15.90 12.93
C GLN A 281 -17.40 15.90 11.42
N ARG A 282 -18.44 15.19 10.98
CA ARG A 282 -18.72 15.01 9.55
C ARG A 282 -19.10 16.33 8.90
N GLY A 283 -18.66 16.52 7.66
CA GLY A 283 -18.96 17.70 6.88
C GLY A 283 -17.84 18.05 5.91
N PHE A 284 -17.98 19.22 5.31
CA PHE A 284 -17.03 19.83 4.41
C PHE A 284 -16.50 21.07 5.10
N TYR A 285 -15.21 21.24 4.92
CA TYR A 285 -14.41 22.24 5.56
C TYR A 285 -13.79 23.06 4.43
N PRO A 286 -14.36 24.25 4.13
CA PRO A 286 -13.79 25.15 3.14
C PRO A 286 -12.49 25.78 3.66
N ASN A 287 -12.35 25.86 4.99
CA ASN A 287 -11.14 26.34 5.66
C ASN A 287 -10.02 25.29 5.61
N PRO A 288 -8.75 25.72 5.74
CA PRO A 288 -7.62 24.82 5.87
C PRO A 288 -7.76 23.86 7.06
N VAL A 289 -7.50 22.59 6.81
CA VAL A 289 -7.41 21.53 7.81
C VAL A 289 -5.96 21.07 7.89
N VAL A 290 -5.27 21.43 8.97
CA VAL A 290 -3.91 21.02 9.27
C VAL A 290 -3.91 19.56 9.71
N VAL A 291 -3.00 18.76 9.16
CA VAL A 291 -2.78 17.37 9.56
C VAL A 291 -1.44 17.25 10.29
N LEU A 292 -1.50 16.82 11.54
CA LEU A 292 -0.34 16.50 12.36
C LEU A 292 -0.27 14.98 12.56
N ASP A 293 0.90 14.37 12.39
CA ASP A 293 1.10 12.91 12.44
C ASP A 293 2.31 12.53 13.30
N PHE A 294 2.20 11.47 14.10
CA PHE A 294 3.30 11.01 14.94
C PHE A 294 4.35 10.24 14.13
N ALA A 295 5.59 10.72 14.15
CA ALA A 295 6.70 10.07 13.50
C ALA A 295 7.01 8.71 14.14
N SER A 296 6.58 7.63 13.48
CA SER A 296 6.78 6.24 13.95
C SER A 296 6.21 5.99 15.35
N LEU A 297 4.93 6.33 15.57
CA LEU A 297 4.26 6.31 16.88
C LEU A 297 4.62 5.10 17.76
N TYR A 298 4.30 3.88 17.31
CA TYR A 298 4.49 2.67 18.12
C TYR A 298 5.97 2.37 18.43
N PRO A 299 6.89 2.39 17.44
CA PRO A 299 8.33 2.39 17.71
C PRO A 299 8.78 3.39 18.78
N SER A 300 8.28 4.64 18.69
CA SER A 300 8.65 5.71 19.60
C SER A 300 8.08 5.51 21.01
N ILE A 301 6.85 4.98 21.15
CA ILE A 301 6.26 4.58 22.44
C ILE A 301 7.11 3.51 23.11
N MET A 302 7.52 2.47 22.37
CA MET A 302 8.35 1.40 22.90
C MET A 302 9.66 1.94 23.49
N ILE A 303 10.30 2.88 22.78
CA ILE A 303 11.53 3.52 23.25
C ILE A 303 11.27 4.43 24.45
N ALA A 304 10.30 5.34 24.35
CA ALA A 304 10.03 6.34 25.38
C ALA A 304 9.67 5.69 26.72
N TYR A 305 8.89 4.61 26.69
CA TYR A 305 8.42 3.94 27.90
C TYR A 305 9.18 2.64 28.20
N ASN A 306 10.28 2.33 27.52
CA ASN A 306 11.08 1.11 27.78
C ASN A 306 10.26 -0.19 27.74
N LEU A 307 9.31 -0.31 26.81
CA LEU A 307 8.39 -1.45 26.73
C LEU A 307 9.07 -2.66 26.08
N CYS A 308 9.28 -3.74 26.85
CA CYS A 308 9.98 -4.93 26.39
C CYS A 308 9.58 -6.19 27.18
N TYR A 309 9.79 -7.37 26.59
CA TYR A 309 9.70 -8.66 27.30
C TYR A 309 10.56 -8.68 28.56
N SER A 310 11.79 -8.18 28.46
CA SER A 310 12.76 -8.14 29.54
C SER A 310 12.52 -7.07 30.61
N THR A 311 11.54 -6.18 30.41
CA THR A 311 11.24 -5.09 31.35
C THR A 311 9.83 -5.18 31.95
N LEU A 312 8.99 -6.06 31.40
CA LEU A 312 7.67 -6.37 31.93
C LEU A 312 7.81 -7.14 33.26
N VAL A 313 7.13 -6.65 34.30
CA VAL A 313 7.06 -7.31 35.61
C VAL A 313 5.71 -7.98 35.74
N THR A 314 5.70 -9.31 35.74
CA THR A 314 4.48 -10.13 35.90
C THR A 314 4.35 -10.74 37.28
N ASP A 315 5.46 -10.87 38.01
CA ASP A 315 5.51 -11.48 39.33
C ASP A 315 5.27 -10.43 40.43
N PRO A 316 4.20 -10.56 41.24
CA PRO A 316 3.93 -9.65 42.34
C PRO A 316 5.03 -9.58 43.40
N GLU A 317 5.77 -10.66 43.65
CA GLU A 317 6.86 -10.69 44.63
C GLU A 317 8.04 -9.86 44.14
N VAL A 318 8.38 -9.98 42.85
CA VAL A 318 9.40 -9.14 42.21
C VAL A 318 8.98 -7.68 42.23
N LEU A 319 7.70 -7.38 41.95
CA LEU A 319 7.19 -6.01 42.00
C LEU A 319 7.29 -5.40 43.41
N ALA A 320 6.96 -6.18 44.44
CA ALA A 320 7.03 -5.73 45.83
C ALA A 320 8.47 -5.49 46.32
N ALA A 321 9.47 -6.13 45.71
CA ALA A 321 10.88 -5.96 46.03
C ALA A 321 11.52 -4.73 45.33
N LEU A 322 10.87 -4.14 44.33
CA LEU A 322 11.38 -2.97 43.60
C LEU A 322 11.07 -1.67 44.34
N ALA A 323 11.97 -0.69 44.26
CA ALA A 323 11.68 0.64 44.76
C ALA A 323 10.58 1.32 43.90
N PRO A 324 9.68 2.14 44.47
CA PRO A 324 8.63 2.82 43.70
C PRO A 324 9.14 3.67 42.52
N GLU A 325 10.37 4.17 42.61
CA GLU A 325 11.06 4.91 41.56
C GLU A 325 11.63 4.04 40.43
N ASP A 326 11.72 2.73 40.62
CA ASP A 326 12.34 1.78 39.67
C ASP A 326 11.36 1.25 38.63
N TYR A 327 10.06 1.41 38.85
CA TYR A 327 9.03 0.95 37.93
C TYR A 327 7.95 2.01 37.70
N TYR A 328 7.04 1.72 36.78
CA TYR A 328 5.83 2.51 36.60
C TYR A 328 4.69 1.60 36.14
N LYS A 329 3.45 2.07 36.33
CA LYS A 329 2.23 1.42 35.87
C LYS A 329 1.81 2.03 34.54
N ALA A 330 1.65 1.20 33.51
CA ALA A 330 1.17 1.62 32.19
C ALA A 330 -0.37 1.81 32.19
N PRO A 331 -0.94 2.48 31.17
CA PRO A 331 -2.38 2.74 31.10
C PRO A 331 -3.27 1.49 31.02
N ASN A 332 -2.70 0.35 30.65
CA ASN A 332 -3.38 -0.96 30.66
C ASN A 332 -3.10 -1.77 31.94
N ASP A 333 -2.70 -1.09 33.01
CA ASP A 333 -2.37 -1.65 34.32
C ASP A 333 -1.15 -2.59 34.42
N ALA A 334 -0.40 -2.77 33.32
CA ALA A 334 0.84 -3.54 33.32
C ALA A 334 2.00 -2.76 33.98
N TYR A 335 2.91 -3.46 34.64
CA TYR A 335 4.08 -2.86 35.29
C TYR A 335 5.35 -3.09 34.48
N TYR A 336 6.16 -2.03 34.35
CA TYR A 336 7.44 -2.08 33.65
C TYR A 336 8.53 -1.42 34.49
N VAL A 337 9.73 -1.99 34.48
CA VAL A 337 10.91 -1.34 35.06
C VAL A 337 11.44 -0.21 34.16
N LYS A 338 11.98 0.83 34.78
CA LYS A 338 12.59 1.96 34.08
C LYS A 338 13.96 1.57 33.51
N GLU A 339 14.41 2.37 32.53
CA GLU A 339 15.64 2.10 31.76
C GLU A 339 16.90 2.00 32.65
N HIS A 340 16.97 2.75 33.76
CA HIS A 340 18.11 2.72 34.68
C HIS A 340 18.26 1.40 35.44
N VAL A 341 17.16 0.65 35.63
CA VAL A 341 17.17 -0.71 36.20
C VAL A 341 17.58 -1.70 35.13
N ARG A 342 16.94 -1.61 33.95
CA ARG A 342 17.22 -2.46 32.80
C ARG A 342 16.77 -1.79 31.51
N ALA A 343 17.71 -1.64 30.57
CA ALA A 343 17.39 -1.26 29.20
C ALA A 343 16.68 -2.43 28.49
N GLY A 344 15.53 -2.16 27.89
CA GLY A 344 14.78 -3.16 27.14
C GLY A 344 15.47 -3.55 25.82
N VAL A 345 15.39 -4.82 25.48
CA VAL A 345 15.90 -5.37 24.21
C VAL A 345 15.12 -4.81 23.01
N LEU A 346 13.79 -4.79 23.06
CA LEU A 346 12.96 -4.25 21.97
C LEU A 346 13.18 -2.74 21.74
N PRO A 347 13.16 -1.86 22.78
CA PRO A 347 13.58 -0.47 22.65
C PRO A 347 14.94 -0.31 21.96
N SER A 348 15.92 -1.14 22.34
CA SER A 348 17.27 -1.09 21.77
C SER A 348 17.30 -1.46 20.29
N VAL A 349 16.59 -2.54 19.90
CA VAL A 349 16.44 -2.95 18.49
C VAL A 349 15.81 -1.83 17.67
N VAL A 350 14.68 -1.30 18.11
CA VAL A 350 13.92 -0.28 17.39
C VAL A 350 14.70 1.04 17.32
N LYS A 351 15.34 1.46 18.41
CA LYS A 351 16.20 2.65 18.46
C LYS A 351 17.34 2.55 17.46
N ASN A 352 17.98 1.39 17.36
CA ASN A 352 19.04 1.15 16.38
C ASN A 352 18.51 1.24 14.94
N LEU A 353 17.38 0.59 14.62
CA LEU A 353 16.76 0.65 13.30
C LEU A 353 16.41 2.09 12.88
N LEU A 354 15.84 2.89 13.80
CA LEU A 354 15.49 4.30 13.53
C LEU A 354 16.73 5.18 13.37
N GLN A 355 17.77 5.00 14.19
CA GLN A 355 19.03 5.74 14.07
C GLN A 355 19.74 5.43 12.75
N GLN A 356 19.83 4.15 12.38
CA GLN A 356 20.36 3.76 11.08
C GLN A 356 19.55 4.38 9.95
N ARG A 357 18.21 4.37 10.03
CA ARG A 357 17.35 4.95 9.00
C ARG A 357 17.61 6.45 8.85
N LYS A 358 17.79 7.18 9.96
CA LYS A 358 18.13 8.60 9.94
C LYS A 358 19.48 8.85 9.26
N SER A 359 20.50 8.05 9.57
CA SER A 359 21.82 8.16 8.92
C SER A 359 21.76 7.87 7.42
N VAL A 360 21.01 6.84 7.01
CA VAL A 360 20.84 6.45 5.60
C VAL A 360 20.08 7.53 4.84
N LYS A 361 19.03 8.13 5.42
CA LYS A 361 18.31 9.25 4.77
C LYS A 361 19.21 10.47 4.56
N ARG A 362 20.14 10.77 5.48
CA ARG A 362 21.12 11.85 5.29
C ARG A 362 22.06 11.52 4.13
N ALA A 363 22.69 10.34 4.17
CA ALA A 363 23.55 9.89 3.09
C ALA A 363 22.84 9.84 1.72
N MET A 364 21.55 9.50 1.70
CA MET A 364 20.74 9.47 0.48
C MET A 364 20.51 10.87 -0.11
N ASN A 365 20.32 11.88 0.75
CA ASN A 365 20.18 13.27 0.31
C ASN A 365 21.51 13.84 -0.19
N ASP A 366 22.63 13.40 0.38
CA ASP A 366 23.99 13.85 0.01
C ASP A 366 24.52 13.12 -1.25
N ALA A 367 23.96 11.97 -1.60
CA ALA A 367 24.39 11.18 -2.74
C ALA A 367 23.97 11.83 -4.07
N THR A 368 24.90 11.96 -5.01
CA THR A 368 24.66 12.45 -6.37
C THR A 368 24.48 11.32 -7.39
N ASP A 369 25.11 10.17 -7.15
CA ASP A 369 25.02 9.00 -8.02
C ASP A 369 23.63 8.34 -7.93
N PRO A 370 22.90 8.17 -9.05
CA PRO A 370 21.57 7.57 -9.06
C PRO A 370 21.54 6.13 -8.54
N PHE A 371 22.58 5.34 -8.79
CA PHE A 371 22.65 3.96 -8.33
C PHE A 371 22.81 3.89 -6.80
N LEU A 372 23.69 4.71 -6.24
CA LEU A 372 23.85 4.87 -4.80
C LEU A 372 22.56 5.38 -4.14
N GLN A 373 21.88 6.37 -4.72
CA GLN A 373 20.58 6.83 -4.24
C GLN A 373 19.55 5.69 -4.19
N MET A 374 19.50 4.84 -5.24
CA MET A 374 18.63 3.68 -5.29
C MET A 374 18.96 2.66 -4.18
N LEU A 375 20.24 2.35 -3.95
CA LEU A 375 20.67 1.45 -2.87
C LEU A 375 20.29 2.00 -1.49
N LEU A 376 20.50 3.30 -1.26
CA LEU A 376 20.19 3.96 0.02
C LEU A 376 18.68 4.06 0.25
N ASN A 377 17.89 4.31 -0.80
CA ASN A 377 16.44 4.30 -0.70
C ASN A 377 15.91 2.89 -0.35
N GLY A 378 16.41 1.84 -0.99
CA GLY A 378 16.05 0.47 -0.63
C GLY A 378 16.37 0.15 0.85
N LYS A 379 17.52 0.63 1.34
CA LYS A 379 17.93 0.45 2.74
C LYS A 379 17.04 1.22 3.72
N GLN A 380 16.67 2.47 3.45
CA GLN A 380 15.79 3.23 4.36
C GLN A 380 14.36 2.65 4.41
N LEU A 381 13.85 2.14 3.28
CA LEU A 381 12.56 1.44 3.23
C LEU A 381 12.59 0.16 4.06
N ALA A 382 13.65 -0.65 3.91
CA ALA A 382 13.82 -1.87 4.70
C ALA A 382 13.84 -1.60 6.21
N LEU A 383 14.59 -0.58 6.64
CA LEU A 383 14.65 -0.15 8.04
C LEU A 383 13.29 0.33 8.56
N LYS A 384 12.52 1.08 7.75
CA LYS A 384 11.15 1.51 8.09
C LYS A 384 10.22 0.33 8.33
N VAL A 385 10.22 -0.63 7.41
CA VAL A 385 9.36 -1.83 7.49
C VAL A 385 9.72 -2.66 8.72
N CYS A 386 11.02 -2.85 9.00
CA CYS A 386 11.46 -3.59 10.18
C CYS A 386 11.01 -2.91 11.48
N ALA A 387 11.24 -1.60 11.61
CA ALA A 387 10.86 -0.84 12.80
C ALA A 387 9.36 -0.95 13.10
N ASN A 388 8.51 -0.80 12.08
CA ASN A 388 7.05 -0.90 12.23
C ASN A 388 6.58 -2.33 12.53
N SER A 389 7.34 -3.34 12.10
CA SER A 389 6.98 -4.75 12.29
C SER A 389 7.22 -5.25 13.72
N VAL A 390 8.08 -4.59 14.52
CA VAL A 390 8.40 -5.04 15.89
C VAL A 390 7.17 -5.01 16.80
N TYR A 391 6.32 -3.99 16.70
CA TYR A 391 5.04 -3.96 17.43
C TYR A 391 4.12 -5.12 16.99
N GLY A 392 4.00 -5.35 15.67
CA GLY A 392 3.16 -6.42 15.14
C GLY A 392 3.64 -7.79 15.61
N TYR A 393 4.94 -7.96 15.83
CA TYR A 393 5.54 -9.21 16.31
C TYR A 393 5.05 -9.60 17.71
N THR A 394 4.94 -8.65 18.65
CA THR A 394 4.46 -8.94 20.01
C THR A 394 2.96 -9.30 20.04
N GLY A 395 2.19 -8.82 19.07
CA GLY A 395 0.72 -8.92 19.06
C GLY A 395 0.12 -10.15 18.38
N ILE A 396 0.94 -11.11 17.92
CA ILE A 396 0.45 -12.30 17.19
C ILE A 396 0.32 -13.49 18.14
N ALA A 397 -0.87 -13.69 18.72
CA ALA A 397 -1.13 -14.71 19.75
C ALA A 397 -0.86 -16.16 19.30
N ASN A 398 -1.43 -16.61 18.17
CA ASN A 398 -1.56 -18.06 17.88
C ASN A 398 -0.44 -18.65 17.01
N VAL A 399 0.24 -17.80 16.23
CA VAL A 399 1.31 -18.21 15.30
C VAL A 399 2.57 -17.36 15.49
N GLY A 400 2.66 -16.65 16.61
CA GLY A 400 3.82 -15.83 16.98
C GLY A 400 5.01 -16.70 17.38
N HIS A 401 6.22 -16.26 17.07
CA HIS A 401 7.42 -16.87 17.65
C HIS A 401 7.62 -16.51 19.12
N LEU A 402 7.06 -15.38 19.58
CA LEU A 402 7.10 -14.91 20.97
C LEU A 402 5.94 -13.94 21.27
N PRO A 403 4.69 -14.42 21.36
CA PRO A 403 3.55 -13.55 21.65
C PRO A 403 3.63 -12.90 23.03
N CYS A 404 3.26 -11.63 23.14
CA CYS A 404 3.00 -10.93 24.41
C CYS A 404 1.97 -9.82 24.18
N LEU A 405 0.69 -10.18 24.35
CA LEU A 405 -0.43 -9.25 24.16
C LEU A 405 -0.40 -8.09 25.16
N THR A 406 0.16 -8.29 26.35
CA THR A 406 0.33 -7.25 27.37
C THR A 406 1.14 -6.07 26.83
N ILE A 407 2.25 -6.34 26.13
CA ILE A 407 3.09 -5.30 25.52
C ILE A 407 2.34 -4.58 24.40
N SER A 408 1.70 -5.34 23.50
CA SER A 408 0.91 -4.75 22.41
C SER A 408 -0.23 -3.87 22.92
N SER A 409 -0.92 -4.32 23.97
CA SER A 409 -1.99 -3.57 24.64
C SER A 409 -1.46 -2.32 25.34
N SER A 410 -0.29 -2.37 26.00
CA SER A 410 0.34 -1.17 26.57
C SER A 410 0.70 -0.15 25.49
N ILE A 411 1.24 -0.61 24.36
CA ILE A 411 1.60 0.28 23.23
C ILE A 411 0.35 0.98 22.69
N THR A 412 -0.74 0.24 22.43
CA THR A 412 -1.97 0.86 21.93
C THR A 412 -2.61 1.79 22.96
N ALA A 413 -2.59 1.44 24.25
CA ALA A 413 -3.12 2.27 25.32
C ALA A 413 -2.37 3.61 25.45
N PHE A 414 -1.03 3.59 25.39
CA PHE A 414 -0.25 4.83 25.30
C PHE A 414 -0.57 5.62 24.03
N GLY A 415 -0.77 4.95 22.89
CA GLY A 415 -1.20 5.60 21.66
C GLY A 415 -2.53 6.37 21.84
N ARG A 416 -3.52 5.75 22.50
CA ARG A 416 -4.80 6.38 22.84
C ARG A 416 -4.63 7.58 23.78
N GLU A 417 -3.77 7.47 24.78
CA GLU A 417 -3.47 8.58 25.69
C GLU A 417 -2.82 9.77 24.96
N LEU A 418 -1.83 9.51 24.10
CA LEU A 418 -1.08 10.55 23.40
C LEU A 418 -1.95 11.34 22.41
N ILE A 419 -2.81 10.67 21.65
CA ILE A 419 -3.71 11.37 20.72
C ILE A 419 -4.76 12.19 21.47
N ASN A 420 -5.29 11.69 22.60
CA ASN A 420 -6.22 12.44 23.44
C ASN A 420 -5.56 13.66 24.10
N ARG A 421 -4.33 13.52 24.60
CA ARG A 421 -3.55 14.67 25.11
C ARG A 421 -3.26 15.71 24.05
N SER A 422 -2.92 15.26 22.84
CA SER A 422 -2.70 16.17 21.70
C SER A 422 -3.97 16.92 21.35
N LYS A 423 -5.12 16.24 21.35
CA LYS A 423 -6.44 16.85 21.16
C LYS A 423 -6.76 17.87 22.25
N GLU A 424 -6.61 17.48 23.51
CA GLU A 424 -6.89 18.34 24.67
C GLU A 424 -6.03 19.61 24.62
N TYR A 425 -4.75 19.49 24.24
CA TYR A 425 -3.88 20.64 24.08
C TYR A 425 -4.42 21.63 23.04
N VAL A 426 -4.84 21.13 21.88
CA VAL A 426 -5.40 21.95 20.80
C VAL A 426 -6.69 22.65 21.25
N GLU A 427 -7.56 21.94 21.97
CA GLU A 427 -8.87 22.47 22.37
C GLU A 427 -8.82 23.41 23.59
N THR A 428 -7.81 23.28 24.47
CA THR A 428 -7.83 23.96 25.78
C THR A 428 -6.60 24.82 26.09
N ARG A 429 -5.46 24.57 25.44
CA ARG A 429 -4.16 25.18 25.82
C ARG A 429 -3.53 26.06 24.76
N ILE A 430 -4.12 26.13 23.57
CA ILE A 430 -3.70 27.12 22.58
C ILE A 430 -3.96 28.52 23.18
N SER A 431 -2.89 29.31 23.29
CA SER A 431 -3.00 30.69 23.80
C SER A 431 -4.01 31.47 22.98
N PRO A 432 -4.99 32.16 23.59
CA PRO A 432 -5.95 33.00 22.87
C PRO A 432 -5.30 34.10 22.01
N SER A 433 -4.05 34.47 22.33
CA SER A 433 -3.24 35.42 21.56
C SER A 433 -2.51 34.82 20.36
N SER A 434 -2.58 33.50 20.17
CA SER A 434 -1.95 32.84 19.02
C SER A 434 -2.67 33.24 17.73
N GLU A 435 -1.90 33.45 16.66
CA GLU A 435 -2.40 33.82 15.33
C GLU A 435 -3.40 32.81 14.74
N TYR A 436 -3.41 31.58 15.25
CA TYR A 436 -4.31 30.49 14.88
C TYR A 436 -5.25 30.07 16.02
N ALA A 437 -5.38 30.84 17.11
CA ALA A 437 -6.24 30.43 18.22
C ALA A 437 -7.72 30.47 17.86
N PHE A 438 -8.12 31.48 17.09
CA PHE A 438 -9.51 31.69 16.73
C PHE A 438 -10.01 30.59 15.79
N GLY A 439 -11.14 29.98 16.15
CA GLY A 439 -11.81 28.96 15.34
C GLY A 439 -11.09 27.61 15.24
N THR A 440 -9.97 27.42 15.94
CA THR A 440 -9.23 26.15 15.89
C THR A 440 -9.94 25.04 16.64
N ARG A 441 -10.15 23.90 15.96
CA ARG A 441 -10.77 22.72 16.56
C ARG A 441 -10.29 21.44 15.93
N VAL A 442 -10.25 20.37 16.73
CA VAL A 442 -9.98 19.02 16.24
C VAL A 442 -11.26 18.44 15.65
N ILE A 443 -11.25 18.21 14.34
CA ILE A 443 -12.43 17.69 13.63
C ILE A 443 -12.38 16.18 13.44
N TYR A 444 -11.17 15.60 13.47
CA TYR A 444 -10.95 14.16 13.32
C TYR A 444 -9.57 13.72 13.84
N GLY A 445 -9.42 12.42 14.06
CA GLY A 445 -8.13 11.80 14.30
C GLY A 445 -8.18 10.30 14.00
N ASP A 446 -7.13 9.78 13.38
CA ASP A 446 -6.98 8.37 13.03
C ASP A 446 -5.67 7.85 13.59
N THR A 447 -5.72 7.14 14.72
CA THR A 447 -4.61 6.42 15.37
C THR A 447 -3.42 7.30 15.80
N ASP A 448 -2.65 7.79 14.84
CA ASP A 448 -1.41 8.54 14.96
C ASP A 448 -1.50 9.96 14.37
N SER A 449 -2.63 10.31 13.76
CA SER A 449 -2.86 11.61 13.12
C SER A 449 -4.03 12.39 13.73
N LEU A 450 -3.89 13.71 13.75
CA LEU A 450 -4.93 14.69 14.10
C LEU A 450 -5.22 15.61 12.92
N MET A 451 -6.50 15.84 12.67
CA MET A 451 -6.98 16.78 11.65
C MET A 451 -7.65 17.95 12.35
N ILE A 452 -7.08 19.13 12.15
CA ILE A 452 -7.35 20.33 12.92
C ILE A 452 -7.79 21.41 11.94
N GLU A 453 -9.05 21.82 12.03
CA GLU A 453 -9.53 22.97 11.27
C GLU A 453 -8.94 24.24 11.89
N VAL A 454 -8.43 25.13 11.05
CA VAL A 454 -7.96 26.46 11.44
C VAL A 454 -8.66 27.50 10.57
N GLU A 455 -9.18 28.57 11.19
CA GLU A 455 -9.85 29.66 10.47
C GLU A 455 -8.83 30.66 9.88
N LEU A 456 -7.98 30.16 8.99
CA LEU A 456 -6.96 30.95 8.31
C LEU A 456 -7.25 31.04 6.81
N ARG A 457 -7.12 32.24 6.23
CA ARG A 457 -7.40 32.47 4.79
C ARG A 457 -6.27 32.07 3.85
N SER A 458 -5.08 31.73 4.37
CA SER A 458 -3.90 31.42 3.58
C SER A 458 -3.34 30.04 3.91
N ILE A 459 -3.05 29.25 2.88
CA ILE A 459 -2.36 27.95 3.01
C ILE A 459 -0.98 28.13 3.62
N ALA A 460 -0.26 29.20 3.27
CA ALA A 460 1.05 29.48 3.85
C ALA A 460 0.96 29.70 5.38
N ALA A 461 -0.06 30.44 5.83
CA ALA A 461 -0.32 30.66 7.24
C ALA A 461 -0.72 29.35 7.95
N ALA A 462 -1.57 28.52 7.32
CA ALA A 462 -1.96 27.22 7.87
C ALA A 462 -0.77 26.25 8.02
N ILE A 463 0.15 26.22 7.04
CA ILE A 463 1.39 25.43 7.12
C ILE A 463 2.27 25.93 8.28
N ALA A 464 2.44 27.25 8.42
CA ALA A 464 3.22 27.82 9.52
C ALA A 464 2.60 27.52 10.89
N ALA A 465 1.27 27.68 11.01
CA ALA A 465 0.51 27.35 12.20
C ALA A 465 0.66 25.87 12.58
N GLY A 466 0.55 24.95 11.60
CA GLY A 466 0.72 23.52 11.84
C GLY A 466 2.11 23.16 12.35
N LYS A 467 3.17 23.76 11.80
CA LYS A 467 4.55 23.54 12.29
C LYS A 467 4.75 24.05 13.72
N LYS A 468 4.20 25.22 14.05
CA LYS A 468 4.28 25.80 15.39
C LYS A 468 3.47 24.98 16.40
N MET A 469 2.25 24.59 16.04
CA MET A 469 1.39 23.73 16.86
C MET A 469 2.05 22.38 17.15
N ALA A 470 2.67 21.74 16.15
CA ALA A 470 3.44 20.52 16.35
C ALA A 470 4.60 20.73 17.34
N HIS A 471 5.35 21.83 17.20
CA HIS A 471 6.42 22.18 18.13
C HIS A 471 5.92 22.34 19.57
N ASP A 472 4.84 23.08 19.77
CA ASP A 472 4.27 23.37 21.08
C ASP A 472 3.72 22.11 21.78
N ILE A 473 2.99 21.27 21.03
CA ILE A 473 2.46 20.00 21.54
C ILE A 473 3.61 19.07 21.98
N ASN A 474 4.69 18.99 21.20
CA ASN A 474 5.83 18.13 21.47
C ASN A 474 6.53 18.38 22.81
N SER A 475 6.37 19.56 23.41
CA SER A 475 6.93 19.88 24.73
C SER A 475 6.39 18.98 25.87
N GLN A 476 5.22 18.37 25.69
CA GLN A 476 4.57 17.51 26.69
C GLN A 476 5.00 16.05 26.61
N PHE A 477 5.71 15.66 25.55
CA PHE A 477 6.00 14.25 25.27
C PHE A 477 7.43 13.88 25.60
N LYS A 478 7.59 12.65 26.10
CA LYS A 478 8.91 12.07 26.34
C LYS A 478 9.59 11.75 25.01
N LYS A 479 10.85 12.16 24.84
CA LYS A 479 11.64 11.78 23.65
C LYS A 479 11.77 10.25 23.55
N PRO A 480 11.74 9.66 22.33
CA PRO A 480 11.76 10.29 21.01
C PRO A 480 10.37 10.53 20.39
N LEU A 481 9.29 10.58 21.18
CA LEU A 481 7.97 10.91 20.63
C LEU A 481 8.01 12.30 19.98
N GLU A 482 7.50 12.37 18.76
CA GLU A 482 7.52 13.56 17.92
C GLU A 482 6.29 13.55 17.01
N LEU A 483 5.46 14.57 17.17
CA LEU A 483 4.36 14.92 16.28
C LEU A 483 4.89 15.88 15.22
N GLU A 484 4.68 15.58 13.95
CA GLU A 484 5.18 16.37 12.82
C GLU A 484 4.02 16.94 12.01
N PHE A 485 4.23 18.11 11.41
CA PHE A 485 3.34 18.62 10.37
C PHE A 485 3.47 17.75 9.11
N GLU A 486 2.37 17.16 8.64
CA GLU A 486 2.37 16.35 7.42
C GLU A 486 1.93 17.17 6.20
N LYS A 487 0.77 17.84 6.29
CA LYS A 487 0.09 18.48 5.16
C LYS A 487 -1.06 19.38 5.63
N VAL A 488 -1.62 20.14 4.70
CA VAL A 488 -2.90 20.84 4.83
C VAL A 488 -3.90 20.29 3.82
N PHE A 489 -5.15 20.08 4.22
CA PHE A 489 -6.26 19.90 3.27
C PHE A 489 -7.03 21.20 3.11
N CYS A 490 -7.29 21.63 1.88
CA CYS A 490 -8.11 22.81 1.62
C CYS A 490 -8.66 22.84 0.18
N PRO A 491 -9.97 22.63 -0.04
CA PRO A 491 -10.96 22.23 0.96
C PRO A 491 -10.84 20.75 1.37
N TYR A 492 -11.55 20.36 2.42
CA TYR A 492 -11.56 19.01 2.99
C TYR A 492 -13.00 18.48 3.19
N LEU A 493 -13.24 17.23 2.81
CA LEU A 493 -14.51 16.52 2.95
C LEU A 493 -14.34 15.31 3.86
N LEU A 494 -14.99 15.33 5.02
CA LEU A 494 -14.97 14.26 6.00
C LEU A 494 -16.33 13.58 6.09
N ILE A 495 -16.42 12.34 5.58
CA ILE A 495 -17.69 11.60 5.49
C ILE A 495 -17.90 10.68 6.69
N ASN A 496 -16.86 9.91 7.05
CA ASN A 496 -16.93 8.98 8.18
C ASN A 496 -15.53 8.57 8.65
N LYS A 497 -15.45 7.72 9.68
CA LYS A 497 -14.19 7.11 10.11
C LYS A 497 -13.50 6.46 8.90
N LYS A 498 -12.24 6.83 8.67
CA LYS A 498 -11.39 6.38 7.56
C LYS A 498 -11.98 6.64 6.16
N ARG A 499 -12.95 7.57 6.03
CA ARG A 499 -13.61 7.94 4.78
C ARG A 499 -13.61 9.45 4.58
N TYR A 500 -12.67 9.96 3.79
CA TYR A 500 -12.52 11.39 3.53
C TYR A 500 -11.83 11.67 2.20
N ALA A 501 -11.95 12.90 1.71
CA ALA A 501 -11.24 13.43 0.55
C ALA A 501 -10.81 14.88 0.79
N GLY A 502 -9.75 15.33 0.14
CA GLY A 502 -9.36 16.73 0.18
C GLY A 502 -8.28 17.06 -0.83
N LEU A 503 -8.14 18.35 -1.14
CA LEU A 503 -6.98 18.83 -1.90
C LEU A 503 -5.80 18.91 -0.96
N MET A 504 -4.75 18.13 -1.25
CA MET A 504 -3.57 18.01 -0.41
C MET A 504 -2.56 19.12 -0.75
N TRP A 505 -2.17 19.91 0.24
CA TRP A 505 -1.15 20.95 0.13
C TRP A 505 0.05 20.61 1.00
N THR A 506 1.23 20.55 0.39
CA THR A 506 2.53 20.40 1.07
C THR A 506 3.38 21.67 0.96
N ALA A 507 3.06 22.52 -0.01
CA ALA A 507 3.63 23.83 -0.27
C ALA A 507 2.48 24.83 -0.55
N PRO A 508 2.70 26.14 -0.38
CA PRO A 508 1.63 27.14 -0.49
C PRO A 508 1.15 27.43 -1.91
N ASP A 509 1.98 27.17 -2.92
CA ASP A 509 1.74 27.67 -4.29
C ASP A 509 0.68 26.87 -5.06
N SER A 510 0.64 25.55 -4.86
CA SER A 510 -0.30 24.66 -5.55
C SER A 510 -0.57 23.40 -4.76
N PHE A 511 -1.81 22.89 -4.82
CA PHE A 511 -2.13 21.58 -4.26
C PHE A 511 -1.39 20.48 -5.04
N THR A 512 -0.88 19.49 -4.31
CA THR A 512 -0.09 18.38 -4.85
C THR A 512 -0.96 17.36 -5.57
N LYS A 513 -2.10 16.99 -4.98
CA LYS A 513 -3.07 16.04 -5.54
C LYS A 513 -4.39 16.07 -4.78
N VAL A 514 -5.44 15.50 -5.37
CA VAL A 514 -6.64 15.10 -4.64
C VAL A 514 -6.33 13.80 -3.89
N GLU A 515 -6.37 13.83 -2.56
CA GLU A 515 -6.23 12.62 -1.75
C GLU A 515 -7.61 12.12 -1.35
N THR A 516 -7.87 10.83 -1.58
CA THR A 516 -9.07 10.14 -1.09
C THR A 516 -8.67 8.94 -0.24
N LYS A 517 -9.37 8.73 0.87
CA LYS A 517 -9.11 7.67 1.84
C LYS A 517 -10.41 6.94 2.14
N GLY A 518 -10.40 5.62 1.98
CA GLY A 518 -11.53 4.71 2.22
C GLY A 518 -12.80 4.94 1.39
N LEU A 519 -12.80 5.93 0.50
CA LEU A 519 -13.87 6.13 -0.49
C LEU A 519 -13.81 5.03 -1.56
N GLU A 520 -14.95 4.83 -2.19
CA GLU A 520 -15.13 3.87 -3.28
C GLU A 520 -14.15 4.15 -4.43
N THR A 521 -13.71 5.40 -4.58
CA THR A 521 -12.68 5.83 -5.54
C THR A 521 -11.31 5.15 -5.40
N VAL A 522 -10.99 4.51 -4.27
CA VAL A 522 -9.72 3.77 -4.06
C VAL A 522 -9.94 2.28 -3.83
N ARG A 523 -11.20 1.85 -3.87
CA ARG A 523 -11.62 0.47 -3.69
C ARG A 523 -11.50 -0.32 -5.00
N ARG A 524 -11.04 -1.56 -4.93
CA ARG A 524 -10.72 -2.38 -6.12
C ARG A 524 -11.96 -3.07 -6.71
N ASP A 525 -13.01 -3.19 -5.93
CA ASP A 525 -14.30 -3.82 -6.24
C ASP A 525 -15.18 -2.98 -7.19
N PHE A 526 -14.84 -1.71 -7.45
CA PHE A 526 -15.57 -0.86 -8.40
C PHE A 526 -14.89 -0.80 -9.77
N CYS A 527 -15.68 -0.69 -10.84
CA CYS A 527 -15.16 -0.59 -12.20
C CYS A 527 -14.42 0.74 -12.42
N PRO A 528 -13.39 0.80 -13.30
CA PRO A 528 -12.61 2.01 -13.53
C PRO A 528 -13.43 3.25 -13.94
N PHE A 529 -14.52 3.05 -14.70
CA PHE A 529 -15.43 4.14 -15.10
C PHE A 529 -16.03 4.84 -13.88
N VAL A 530 -16.63 4.09 -12.95
CA VAL A 530 -17.23 4.64 -11.72
C VAL A 530 -16.17 5.34 -10.87
N LEU A 531 -14.97 4.75 -10.73
CA LEU A 531 -13.87 5.36 -9.98
C LEU A 531 -13.47 6.72 -10.56
N ASN A 532 -13.24 6.79 -11.88
CA ASN A 532 -12.80 8.00 -12.55
C ASN A 532 -13.89 9.06 -12.55
N PHE A 533 -15.15 8.66 -12.77
CA PHE A 533 -16.30 9.55 -12.69
C PHE A 533 -16.43 10.15 -11.28
N VAL A 534 -16.42 9.33 -10.23
CA VAL A 534 -16.54 9.82 -8.85
C VAL A 534 -15.34 10.69 -8.48
N ARG A 535 -14.11 10.32 -8.86
CA ARG A 535 -12.92 11.17 -8.63
C ARG A 535 -13.03 12.51 -9.34
N SER A 536 -13.45 12.52 -10.60
CA SER A 536 -13.58 13.77 -11.37
C SER A 536 -14.70 14.65 -10.82
N GLN A 537 -15.83 14.06 -10.42
CA GLN A 537 -16.93 14.82 -9.81
C GLN A 537 -16.54 15.34 -8.43
N ILE A 538 -15.86 14.55 -7.58
CA ILE A 538 -15.34 15.03 -6.29
C ILE A 538 -14.35 16.18 -6.54
N ALA A 539 -13.38 16.01 -7.44
CA ALA A 539 -12.41 17.07 -7.75
C ALA A 539 -13.11 18.34 -8.26
N ALA A 540 -14.06 18.21 -9.18
CA ALA A 540 -14.81 19.33 -9.73
C ALA A 540 -15.66 20.03 -8.65
N LEU A 541 -16.33 19.28 -7.77
CA LEU A 541 -17.11 19.83 -6.66
C LEU A 541 -16.21 20.53 -5.64
N LEU A 542 -15.09 19.92 -5.25
CA LEU A 542 -14.10 20.52 -4.34
C LEU A 542 -13.49 21.80 -4.94
N ASN A 543 -13.34 21.88 -6.26
CA ASN A 543 -12.81 23.06 -6.95
C ASN A 543 -13.89 24.09 -7.33
N GLN A 544 -15.17 23.88 -6.97
CA GLN A 544 -16.31 24.70 -7.43
C GLN A 544 -16.40 24.84 -8.97
N GLN A 545 -15.95 23.82 -9.71
CA GLN A 545 -15.90 23.78 -11.18
C GLN A 545 -17.08 23.04 -11.81
N VAL A 546 -18.13 22.74 -11.04
CA VAL A 546 -19.33 22.07 -11.56
C VAL A 546 -20.31 23.11 -12.07
N ASP A 547 -20.63 23.02 -13.37
CA ASP A 547 -21.65 23.84 -13.99
C ASP A 547 -23.01 23.70 -13.27
N ILE A 548 -23.66 24.83 -12.99
CA ILE A 548 -24.92 24.88 -12.23
C ILE A 548 -26.02 24.02 -12.86
N SER A 549 -26.05 23.85 -14.20
CA SER A 549 -27.04 23.03 -14.90
C SER A 549 -27.03 21.57 -14.45
N LYS A 550 -25.86 21.07 -14.01
CA LYS A 550 -25.68 19.70 -13.50
C LYS A 550 -26.14 19.54 -12.05
N LEU A 551 -26.43 20.65 -11.37
CA LEU A 551 -26.84 20.70 -9.97
C LEU A 551 -28.35 20.98 -9.82
N ILE A 552 -29.05 21.27 -10.92
CA ILE A 552 -30.48 21.55 -10.93
C ILE A 552 -31.26 20.28 -10.55
N VAL A 553 -32.03 20.39 -9.48
CA VAL A 553 -33.02 19.40 -9.06
C VAL A 553 -34.39 19.88 -9.50
N SER A 554 -35.27 18.97 -9.94
CA SER A 554 -36.65 19.34 -10.25
C SER A 554 -37.67 18.42 -9.58
N LYS A 555 -38.73 19.01 -9.03
CA LYS A 555 -39.85 18.30 -8.40
C LYS A 555 -41.17 18.98 -8.71
N SER A 556 -42.24 18.20 -8.81
CA SER A 556 -43.59 18.71 -9.05
C SER A 556 -44.23 19.28 -7.78
N LEU A 557 -44.95 20.39 -7.93
CA LEU A 557 -45.89 20.94 -6.95
C LEU A 557 -47.19 20.13 -6.98
N ALA A 558 -47.18 18.98 -6.32
CA ALA A 558 -48.25 17.98 -6.40
C ALA A 558 -49.47 18.27 -5.52
N LYS A 559 -49.36 19.13 -4.51
CA LYS A 559 -50.43 19.41 -3.55
C LYS A 559 -50.49 20.92 -3.25
N PRO A 560 -51.68 21.46 -2.92
CA PRO A 560 -51.81 22.86 -2.54
C PRO A 560 -51.19 23.12 -1.16
N ASP A 561 -51.28 22.14 -0.25
CA ASP A 561 -50.80 22.27 1.12
C ASP A 561 -49.72 21.23 1.47
N TYR A 562 -48.57 21.72 1.94
CA TYR A 562 -47.47 20.90 2.44
C TYR A 562 -47.27 21.15 3.94
N LYS A 563 -47.25 20.07 4.74
CA LYS A 563 -47.00 20.14 6.20
C LYS A 563 -45.54 20.48 6.57
N SER A 564 -44.63 20.48 5.60
CA SER A 564 -43.20 20.70 5.81
C SER A 564 -42.65 21.61 4.71
N PRO A 565 -41.68 22.50 5.01
CA PRO A 565 -41.12 23.45 4.06
C PRO A 565 -40.19 22.75 3.06
N LEU A 566 -40.76 22.12 2.04
CA LEU A 566 -40.00 21.43 1.00
C LEU A 566 -39.37 22.44 0.02
N PRO A 567 -38.17 22.14 -0.53
CA PRO A 567 -37.48 22.99 -1.51
C PRO A 567 -38.34 23.56 -2.63
N GLN A 568 -39.09 22.72 -3.34
CA GLN A 568 -39.91 23.18 -4.47
C GLN A 568 -41.04 24.13 -4.06
N VAL A 569 -41.52 24.05 -2.82
CA VAL A 569 -42.61 24.91 -2.31
C VAL A 569 -42.07 26.29 -1.98
N ILE A 570 -40.94 26.32 -1.25
CA ILE A 570 -40.29 27.57 -0.86
C ILE A 570 -39.78 28.32 -2.09
N VAL A 571 -39.20 27.63 -3.07
CA VAL A 571 -38.73 28.28 -4.31
C VAL A 571 -39.91 28.86 -5.09
N ALA A 572 -41.02 28.15 -5.21
CA ALA A 572 -42.22 28.68 -5.87
C ALA A 572 -42.79 29.91 -5.15
N GLN A 573 -42.77 29.93 -3.81
CA GLN A 573 -43.17 31.10 -3.02
C GLN A 573 -42.22 32.28 -3.26
N LYS A 574 -40.91 32.07 -3.20
CA LYS A 574 -39.91 33.10 -3.52
C LYS A 574 -40.06 33.63 -4.94
N MET A 575 -40.37 32.77 -5.91
CA MET A 575 -40.66 33.19 -7.29
C MET A 575 -41.94 34.02 -7.37
N ALA A 576 -43.02 33.63 -6.68
CA ALA A 576 -44.27 34.39 -6.64
C ALA A 576 -44.14 35.75 -5.95
N GLU A 577 -43.31 35.86 -4.91
CA GLU A 577 -43.00 37.13 -4.24
C GLU A 577 -42.23 38.09 -5.16
N ARG A 578 -41.38 37.55 -6.05
CA ARG A 578 -40.59 38.33 -7.01
C ARG A 578 -41.37 38.68 -8.27
N ASP A 579 -42.12 37.72 -8.80
CA ASP A 579 -42.91 37.81 -10.03
C ASP A 579 -44.10 36.84 -9.98
N ALA A 580 -45.24 37.34 -9.51
CA ALA A 580 -46.46 36.56 -9.37
C ALA A 580 -47.06 36.07 -10.69
N GLN A 581 -46.71 36.67 -11.84
CA GLN A 581 -47.27 36.27 -13.14
C GLN A 581 -46.57 35.06 -13.73
N ASN A 582 -45.28 34.86 -13.43
CA ASN A 582 -44.46 33.76 -13.96
C ASN A 582 -44.15 32.67 -12.91
N ALA A 583 -44.81 32.71 -11.76
CA ALA A 583 -44.60 31.75 -10.69
C ALA A 583 -45.18 30.36 -11.03
N PRO A 584 -44.53 29.26 -10.65
CA PRO A 584 -45.02 27.90 -10.89
C PRO A 584 -46.35 27.63 -10.16
N GLY A 585 -47.32 27.07 -10.88
CA GLY A 585 -48.64 26.71 -10.37
C GLY A 585 -48.72 25.27 -9.86
N LEU A 586 -49.91 24.90 -9.37
CA LEU A 586 -50.18 23.54 -8.92
C LEU A 586 -50.16 22.56 -10.11
N GLY A 587 -49.32 21.53 -10.01
CA GLY A 587 -49.04 20.58 -11.08
C GLY A 587 -47.72 20.83 -11.83
N ASP A 588 -47.16 22.03 -11.73
CA ASP A 588 -45.93 22.38 -12.45
C ASP A 588 -44.67 21.78 -11.79
N ARG A 589 -43.62 21.60 -12.59
CA ARG A 589 -42.28 21.26 -12.08
C ARG A 589 -41.52 22.52 -11.73
N VAL A 590 -41.05 22.58 -10.49
CA VAL A 590 -40.14 23.63 -10.01
C VAL A 590 -38.72 23.10 -10.12
N TYR A 591 -37.85 23.91 -10.72
CA TYR A 591 -36.41 23.68 -10.83
C TYR A 591 -35.71 24.51 -9.75
N TYR A 592 -34.77 23.91 -9.05
CA TYR A 592 -34.03 24.59 -7.99
C TYR A 592 -32.62 24.02 -7.83
N VAL A 593 -31.75 24.83 -7.24
CA VAL A 593 -30.45 24.41 -6.69
C VAL A 593 -30.41 24.71 -5.20
N ILE A 594 -29.51 24.05 -4.47
CA ILE A 594 -29.27 24.37 -3.06
C ILE A 594 -28.09 25.34 -2.98
N VAL A 595 -28.31 26.52 -2.40
CA VAL A 595 -27.31 27.57 -2.17
C VAL A 595 -26.80 27.54 -0.73
N SER A 596 -25.60 28.06 -0.51
CA SER A 596 -25.01 28.19 0.82
C SER A 596 -25.88 29.07 1.72
N GLY A 597 -26.22 28.56 2.90
CA GLY A 597 -27.03 29.25 3.90
C GLY A 597 -26.69 28.83 5.33
N ASP A 598 -27.43 29.33 6.33
CA ASP A 598 -27.19 29.02 7.73
C ASP A 598 -27.30 27.50 8.01
N LYS A 599 -26.39 26.94 8.82
CA LYS A 599 -26.39 25.51 9.16
C LYS A 599 -27.67 25.01 9.86
N HIS A 600 -28.47 25.93 10.39
CA HIS A 600 -29.74 25.65 11.08
C HIS A 600 -30.98 25.84 10.19
N SER A 601 -30.83 26.40 8.99
CA SER A 601 -31.95 26.55 8.06
C SER A 601 -32.31 25.21 7.42
N SER A 602 -33.59 25.06 7.08
CA SER A 602 -34.06 23.87 6.38
C SER A 602 -33.53 23.85 4.94
N GLN A 603 -33.38 22.64 4.36
CA GLN A 603 -33.06 22.50 2.93
C GLN A 603 -34.01 23.29 2.03
N GLY A 604 -35.26 23.49 2.46
CA GLY A 604 -36.23 24.30 1.73
C GLY A 604 -35.86 25.77 1.66
N GLN A 605 -35.37 26.35 2.76
CA GLN A 605 -34.96 27.75 2.82
C GLN A 605 -33.71 28.03 1.99
N ASN A 606 -32.79 27.06 1.93
CA ASN A 606 -31.56 27.13 1.15
C ASN A 606 -31.77 26.73 -0.32
N ALA A 607 -33.00 26.43 -0.76
CA ALA A 607 -33.29 26.19 -2.16
C ALA A 607 -33.57 27.50 -2.89
N GLU A 608 -33.08 27.63 -4.12
CA GLU A 608 -33.24 28.84 -4.93
C GLU A 608 -33.39 28.53 -6.42
N ASP A 609 -34.03 29.45 -7.15
CA ASP A 609 -34.18 29.40 -8.61
C ASP A 609 -32.80 29.51 -9.30
N PRO A 610 -32.42 28.59 -10.22
CA PRO A 610 -31.10 28.60 -10.86
C PRO A 610 -30.79 29.89 -11.63
N LEU A 611 -31.80 30.53 -12.25
CA LEU A 611 -31.60 31.80 -12.95
C LEU A 611 -31.32 32.93 -11.96
N PHE A 612 -32.06 32.98 -10.87
CA PHE A 612 -31.80 33.93 -9.79
C PHE A 612 -30.39 33.75 -9.18
N VAL A 613 -29.94 32.51 -8.99
CA VAL A 613 -28.59 32.20 -8.52
C VAL A 613 -27.52 32.74 -9.47
N LEU A 614 -27.67 32.55 -10.77
CA LEU A 614 -26.75 33.05 -11.79
C LEU A 614 -26.73 34.58 -11.85
N GLN A 615 -27.89 35.22 -11.80
CA GLN A 615 -28.02 36.68 -11.88
C GLN A 615 -27.43 37.39 -10.66
N ASN A 616 -27.54 36.77 -9.49
CA ASN A 616 -27.12 37.36 -8.22
C ASN A 616 -25.79 36.79 -7.68
N GLY A 617 -25.16 35.87 -8.42
CA GLY A 617 -23.88 35.26 -8.02
C GLY A 617 -23.92 34.53 -6.68
N LEU A 618 -25.04 33.84 -6.36
CA LEU A 618 -25.17 33.12 -5.10
C LEU A 618 -24.26 31.88 -5.08
N GLU A 619 -23.59 31.64 -3.96
CA GLU A 619 -22.70 30.50 -3.80
C GLU A 619 -23.50 29.19 -3.63
N ILE A 620 -23.08 28.14 -4.33
CA ILE A 620 -23.74 26.83 -4.28
C ILE A 620 -23.30 26.04 -3.03
N ASP A 621 -24.25 25.36 -2.40
CA ASP A 621 -24.00 24.44 -1.29
C ASP A 621 -23.38 23.12 -1.81
N THR A 622 -22.07 23.15 -2.08
CA THR A 622 -21.31 21.97 -2.55
C THR A 622 -21.42 20.78 -1.58
N LEU A 623 -21.65 21.07 -0.30
CA LEU A 623 -21.86 20.11 0.79
C LEU A 623 -23.06 19.22 0.55
N HIS A 624 -24.21 19.84 0.26
CA HIS A 624 -25.45 19.14 -0.03
C HIS A 624 -25.28 18.12 -1.16
N TYR A 625 -24.58 18.51 -2.23
CA TYR A 625 -24.37 17.66 -3.39
C TYR A 625 -23.34 16.56 -3.13
N LEU A 626 -22.26 16.84 -2.40
CA LEU A 626 -21.29 15.83 -1.96
C LEU A 626 -21.91 14.78 -1.02
N GLU A 627 -22.78 15.20 -0.09
CA GLU A 627 -23.53 14.27 0.75
C GLU A 627 -24.56 13.47 -0.03
N SER A 628 -25.21 14.07 -1.03
CA SER A 628 -26.16 13.37 -1.90
C SER A 628 -25.49 12.30 -2.75
N LEU A 629 -24.22 12.49 -3.13
CA LEU A 629 -23.40 11.46 -3.78
C LEU A 629 -23.13 10.26 -2.86
N ARG A 630 -23.26 10.39 -1.53
CA ARG A 630 -23.05 9.27 -0.60
C ARG A 630 -24.04 8.13 -0.82
N LYS A 631 -25.31 8.41 -1.08
CA LYS A 631 -26.37 7.37 -1.15
C LYS A 631 -26.30 6.48 -2.40
N PRO A 632 -25.96 7.00 -3.60
CA PRO A 632 -25.81 6.16 -4.80
C PRO A 632 -24.44 5.46 -4.88
N ILE A 633 -23.44 5.95 -4.13
CA ILE A 633 -22.06 5.42 -4.15
C ILE A 633 -21.83 4.38 -3.04
N CYS A 634 -22.52 4.50 -1.89
CA CYS A 634 -22.60 3.46 -0.85
C CYS A 634 -23.66 2.42 -1.20
#